data_AF-A0A3A4K9I4-F1
#
_entry.id   AF-A0A3A4K9I4-F1
#
_cell.length_a   1.000
_cell.length_b   1.000
_cell.length_c   1.000
_cell.angle_alpha   90.00
_cell.angle_beta   90.00
_cell.angle_gamma   90.00
#
_symmetry.space_group_name_H-M   'P 1'
#
loop_
_entity.id
_entity.type
_entity.pdbx_description
1 polymer ?
#
loop_
_entity_poly.entity_id
_entity_poly.type
_entity_poly.pdbx_seq_one_letter_code
_entity_poly.pdbx_strand_id
1 'polypeptide(L)'
;MTLEAHAQAIADTADWVRRQSDDMADAIEKRVQELSDFLGDAWSGAGASSHEIPWRDWADGAERMVASFYTDVDALYSAANMYTTTEIRNKKSIDRLIWATDLPPDRA
;
A
#
# COMPACT_ATOMS: atom_id res chain seq x y z
N MET A 1 -12.32 -7.44 -19.74
CA MET A 1 -11.91 -6.07 -20.14
C MET A 1 -12.20 -5.02 -19.07
N THR A 2 -13.38 -4.96 -18.43
CA THR A 2 -13.62 -4.02 -17.31
C THR A 2 -12.93 -4.45 -16.00
N LEU A 3 -12.84 -5.76 -15.71
CA LEU A 3 -12.19 -6.27 -14.50
C LEU A 3 -10.66 -6.11 -14.54
N GLU A 4 -10.02 -6.40 -15.67
CA GLU A 4 -8.58 -6.16 -15.90
C GLU A 4 -8.21 -4.69 -15.74
N ALA A 5 -8.99 -3.77 -16.33
CA ALA A 5 -8.78 -2.34 -16.17
C ALA A 5 -8.91 -1.88 -14.71
N HIS A 6 -9.85 -2.46 -13.96
CA HIS A 6 -10.01 -2.17 -12.53
C HIS A 6 -8.84 -2.73 -11.70
N ALA A 7 -8.37 -3.94 -12.00
CA ALA A 7 -7.23 -4.54 -11.32
C ALA A 7 -5.96 -3.70 -11.53
N GLN A 8 -5.73 -3.23 -12.76
CA GLN A 8 -4.60 -2.35 -13.07
C GLN A 8 -4.71 -1.02 -12.32
N ALA A 9 -5.89 -0.38 -12.34
CA ALA A 9 -6.08 0.89 -11.64
C ALA A 9 -5.85 0.77 -10.11
N ILE A 10 -6.22 -0.36 -9.51
CA ILE A 10 -5.96 -0.64 -8.09
C ILE A 10 -4.45 -0.80 -7.84
N ALA A 11 -3.75 -1.54 -8.71
CA ALA A 11 -2.29 -1.71 -8.59
C ALA A 11 -1.55 -0.38 -8.78
N ASP A 12 -1.96 0.45 -9.74
CA ASP A 12 -1.38 1.78 -9.98
C ASP A 12 -1.59 2.70 -8.77
N THR A 13 -2.75 2.58 -8.10
CA THR A 13 -3.05 3.30 -6.86
C THR A 13 -2.14 2.82 -5.73
N ALA A 14 -1.95 1.50 -5.59
CA ALA A 14 -1.03 0.93 -4.59
C ALA A 14 0.40 1.43 -4.80
N ASP A 15 0.88 1.43 -6.03
CA ASP A 15 2.19 1.96 -6.42
C ASP A 15 2.34 3.45 -6.06
N TRP A 16 1.29 4.25 -6.32
CA TRP A 16 1.30 5.67 -5.97
C TRP A 16 1.33 5.88 -4.46
N VAL A 17 0.46 5.19 -3.70
CA VAL A 17 0.45 5.28 -2.23
C VAL A 17 1.81 4.86 -1.67
N ARG A 18 2.39 3.76 -2.16
CA ARG A 18 3.71 3.29 -1.71
C ARG A 18 4.78 4.35 -1.85
N ARG A 19 4.88 4.99 -3.02
CA ARG A 19 5.86 6.07 -3.24
C ARG A 19 5.64 7.24 -2.28
N GLN A 20 4.39 7.64 -2.06
CA GLN A 20 4.08 8.71 -1.11
C GLN A 20 4.42 8.33 0.34
N SER A 21 4.21 7.06 0.72
CA SER A 21 4.61 6.53 2.02
C SER A 21 6.12 6.52 2.20
N ASP A 22 6.86 6.11 1.17
CA ASP A 22 8.33 6.12 1.17
C ASP A 22 8.85 7.57 1.33
N ASP A 23 8.35 8.51 0.52
CA ASP A 23 8.70 9.93 0.62
C ASP A 23 8.40 10.51 2.01
N MET A 24 7.28 10.11 2.62
CA MET A 24 6.87 10.55 3.95
C MET A 24 7.75 9.94 5.04
N ALA A 25 8.12 8.66 4.93
CA ALA A 25 9.02 7.98 5.86
C ALA A 25 10.38 8.67 5.89
N ASP A 26 10.98 8.94 4.72
CA ASP A 26 12.26 9.64 4.59
C ASP A 26 12.20 11.04 5.20
N ALA A 27 11.08 11.76 4.99
CA ALA A 27 10.88 13.08 5.56
C ALA A 27 10.78 13.05 7.09
N ILE A 28 10.09 12.05 7.66
CA ILE A 28 9.98 11.87 9.12
C ILE A 28 11.35 11.54 9.71
N GLU A 29 12.08 10.59 9.14
CA GLU A 29 13.42 10.21 9.60
C GLU A 29 14.35 11.42 9.63
N LYS A 30 14.35 12.21 8.55
CA LYS A 30 15.14 13.45 8.49
C LYS A 30 14.76 14.44 9.60
N ARG A 31 13.48 14.62 9.89
CA ARG A 31 13.02 15.52 10.96
C ARG A 31 13.40 15.02 12.35
N VAL A 32 13.27 13.71 12.58
CA VAL A 32 13.70 13.09 13.85
C VAL A 32 15.18 13.31 14.08
N GLN A 33 16.01 13.12 13.05
CA GLN A 33 17.45 13.40 13.14
C GLN A 33 17.74 14.88 13.40
N GLU A 34 17.14 15.79 12.64
CA GLU A 34 17.33 17.24 12.82
C GLU A 34 16.97 17.70 14.24
N LEU A 35 15.92 17.15 14.85
CA LEU A 35 15.59 17.50 16.23
C LEU A 35 16.54 16.84 17.23
N SER A 36 16.95 15.59 17.00
CA SER A 36 17.95 14.94 17.86
C SER A 36 19.24 15.77 17.92
N ASP A 37 19.68 16.31 16.78
CA ASP A 37 20.86 17.17 16.70
C ASP A 37 20.62 18.49 17.47
N PHE A 38 19.44 19.08 17.34
CA PHE A 38 19.09 20.32 18.04
C PHE A 38 19.01 20.15 19.57
N LEU A 39 18.37 19.09 20.06
CA LEU A 39 18.25 18.80 21.50
C LEU A 39 19.56 18.25 22.11
N GLY A 40 20.40 17.60 21.30
CA GLY A 40 21.69 17.05 21.74
C GLY A 40 22.79 18.12 21.84
N ASP A 41 22.90 18.99 20.83
CA ASP A 41 24.05 19.89 20.69
C ASP A 41 23.72 21.37 20.96
N ALA A 42 22.54 21.84 20.55
CA ALA A 42 22.21 23.27 20.55
C ALA A 42 21.38 23.73 21.76
N TRP A 43 20.51 22.87 22.30
CA TRP A 43 19.62 23.21 23.41
C TRP A 43 19.55 22.07 24.44
N SER A 44 20.18 22.28 25.60
CA SER A 44 20.23 21.31 26.70
C SER A 44 19.62 21.85 28.00
N GLY A 45 19.34 20.95 28.95
CA GLY A 45 18.79 21.28 30.27
C GLY A 45 17.27 21.10 30.39
N ALA A 46 16.69 21.53 31.52
CA ALA A 46 15.29 21.22 31.86
C ALA A 46 14.25 21.67 30.82
N GLY A 47 14.52 22.79 30.13
CA GLY A 47 13.66 23.29 29.05
C GLY A 47 13.71 22.41 27.79
N ALA A 48 14.85 21.80 27.47
CA ALA A 48 14.96 20.85 26.37
C ALA A 48 14.19 19.55 26.69
N SER A 49 14.34 19.04 27.92
CA SER A 49 13.64 17.82 28.35
C SER A 49 12.11 17.96 28.39
N SER A 50 11.56 19.17 28.55
CA SER A 50 10.10 19.36 28.49
C SER A 50 9.51 19.17 27.09
N HIS A 51 10.33 19.21 26.05
CA HIS A 51 9.89 19.02 24.65
C HIS A 51 10.24 17.64 24.08
N GLU A 52 11.06 16.86 24.78
CA GLU A 52 11.47 15.51 24.36
C GLU A 52 10.28 14.54 24.26
N ILE A 53 9.43 14.50 25.29
CA ILE A 53 8.27 13.59 25.32
C ILE A 53 7.26 13.93 24.20
N PRO A 54 6.79 15.19 24.06
CA PRO A 54 5.89 15.55 22.96
C PRO A 54 6.45 15.24 21.57
N TRP A 55 7.76 15.38 21.39
CA TRP A 55 8.39 15.05 20.12
C TRP A 55 8.42 13.56 19.85
N ARG A 56 8.82 12.75 20.83
CA ARG A 56 8.81 11.30 20.69
C ARG A 56 7.41 10.79 20.40
N ASP A 57 6.39 11.31 21.09
CA ASP A 57 5.01 10.93 20.85
C ASP A 57 4.55 11.28 19.43
N TRP A 58 5.00 12.43 18.90
CA TRP A 58 4.76 12.81 17.51
C TRP A 58 5.46 11.84 16.53
N ALA A 59 6.73 11.53 16.76
CA ALA A 59 7.51 10.63 15.91
C ALA A 59 6.90 9.23 15.86
N ASP A 60 6.59 8.66 17.02
CA ASP A 60 5.89 7.37 17.16
C ASP A 60 4.54 7.38 16.41
N GLY A 61 3.79 8.49 16.52
CA GLY A 61 2.52 8.66 15.81
C GLY A 61 2.70 8.73 14.29
N ALA A 62 3.73 9.44 13.82
CA ALA A 62 4.06 9.58 12.42
C ALA A 62 4.48 8.25 11.79
N GLU A 63 5.33 7.48 12.47
CA GLU A 63 5.75 6.14 12.06
C GLU A 63 4.55 5.18 11.96
N ARG A 64 3.63 5.23 12.92
CA ARG A 64 2.40 4.41 12.88
C ARG A 64 1.51 4.76 11.70
N MET A 65 1.40 6.04 11.33
CA MET A 65 0.65 6.46 10.14
C MET A 65 1.28 5.90 8.87
N VAL A 66 2.60 6.02 8.71
CA VAL A 66 3.32 5.44 7.56
C VAL A 66 3.13 3.93 7.48
N ALA A 67 3.26 3.21 8.60
CA ALA A 67 3.02 1.78 8.66
C ALA A 67 1.59 1.39 8.26
N SER A 68 0.60 2.21 8.60
CA SER A 68 -0.79 2.00 8.16
C SER A 68 -0.95 2.10 6.65
N PHE A 69 -0.24 3.04 6.00
CA PHE A 69 -0.28 3.16 4.54
C PHE A 69 0.38 1.96 3.85
N TYR A 70 1.46 1.41 4.39
CA TYR A 70 2.03 0.16 3.84
C TYR A 70 1.06 -1.02 3.97
N THR A 71 0.31 -1.08 5.08
CA THR A 71 -0.75 -2.09 5.24
C THR A 71 -1.85 -1.92 4.18
N ASP A 72 -2.25 -0.68 3.89
CA ASP A 72 -3.23 -0.38 2.84
C ASP A 72 -2.70 -0.72 1.44
N VAL A 73 -1.42 -0.47 1.16
CA VAL A 73 -0.76 -0.87 -0.10
C VAL A 73 -0.84 -2.39 -0.30
N ASP A 74 -0.53 -3.18 0.74
CA ASP A 74 -0.64 -4.63 0.67
C ASP A 74 -2.08 -5.10 0.44
N ALA A 75 -3.05 -4.43 1.08
CA ALA A 75 -4.46 -4.70 0.86
C ALA A 75 -4.91 -4.40 -0.58
N LEU A 76 -4.41 -3.31 -1.17
CA LEU A 76 -4.69 -2.94 -2.57
C LEU A 76 -4.10 -3.97 -3.54
N TYR A 77 -2.84 -4.39 -3.37
CA TYR A 77 -2.27 -5.43 -4.22
C TYR A 77 -3.02 -6.76 -4.09
N SER A 78 -3.42 -7.13 -2.87
CA SER A 78 -4.25 -8.31 -2.63
C SER A 78 -5.58 -8.22 -3.39
N ALA A 79 -6.24 -7.07 -3.33
CA ALA A 79 -7.48 -6.82 -4.07
C ALA A 79 -7.28 -6.91 -5.60
N ALA A 80 -6.23 -6.30 -6.15
CA ALA A 80 -5.91 -6.38 -7.59
C ALA A 80 -5.68 -7.83 -8.05
N ASN A 81 -4.98 -8.63 -7.24
CA ASN A 81 -4.74 -10.04 -7.53
C ASN A 81 -6.03 -10.89 -7.48
N MET A 82 -6.95 -10.57 -6.56
CA MET A 82 -8.26 -11.22 -6.50
C MET A 82 -9.11 -10.96 -7.75
N TYR A 83 -9.10 -9.73 -8.27
CA TYR A 83 -9.78 -9.39 -9.52
C TYR A 83 -9.22 -10.17 -10.71
N THR A 84 -7.90 -10.19 -10.85
CA THR A 84 -7.21 -10.93 -11.92
C THR A 84 -7.52 -12.43 -11.86
N THR A 85 -7.47 -13.03 -10.67
CA THR A 85 -7.80 -14.45 -10.47
C THR A 85 -9.26 -14.76 -10.82
N THR A 86 -10.18 -13.87 -10.46
CA THR A 86 -11.61 -14.02 -10.78
C THR A 86 -11.85 -13.96 -12.29
N GLU A 87 -11.20 -13.03 -12.99
CA GLU A 87 -11.29 -12.93 -14.45
C GLU A 87 -10.74 -14.18 -15.15
N ILE A 88 -9.58 -14.70 -14.72
CA ILE A 88 -9.01 -15.94 -15.26
C ILE A 88 -9.98 -17.12 -15.09
N ARG A 89 -10.63 -17.24 -13.91
CA ARG A 89 -11.63 -18.30 -13.66
C ARG A 89 -12.87 -18.14 -14.54
N ASN A 90 -13.36 -16.92 -14.70
CA ASN A 90 -14.53 -16.63 -15.53
C ASN A 90 -14.23 -16.94 -17.00
N LYS A 91 -13.08 -16.50 -17.52
CA LYS A 91 -12.63 -16.80 -18.88
C LYS A 91 -12.55 -18.31 -19.13
N LYS A 92 -11.89 -19.06 -18.24
CA LYS A 92 -11.81 -20.54 -18.33
C LYS A 92 -13.18 -21.22 -18.32
N SER A 93 -14.17 -20.67 -17.62
CA SER A 93 -15.53 -21.22 -17.60
C SER A 93 -16.29 -20.90 -18.89
N ILE A 94 -16.15 -19.68 -19.43
CA ILE A 94 -16.72 -19.28 -20.71
C ILE A 94 -16.12 -20.12 -21.86
N ASP A 95 -14.79 -20.26 -21.90
CA ASP A 95 -14.10 -21.04 -22.94
C ASP A 95 -14.58 -22.51 -22.94
N ARG A 96 -14.83 -23.09 -21.76
CA ARG A 96 -15.42 -24.44 -21.62
C ARG A 96 -16.86 -24.52 -22.14
N LEU A 97 -17.69 -23.51 -21.86
CA LEU A 97 -19.06 -23.47 -22.35
C LEU A 97 -19.10 -23.34 -23.87
N ILE A 98 -18.27 -22.47 -24.45
CA ILE A 98 -18.13 -22.31 -25.90
C ILE A 98 -17.75 -23.65 -26.54
N TRP A 99 -16.72 -24.32 -26.00
CA TRP A 99 -16.31 -25.63 -26.50
C TRP A 99 -17.45 -26.66 -26.43
N ALA A 100 -18.24 -26.67 -25.35
CA ALA A 100 -19.37 -27.59 -25.22
C ALA A 100 -20.51 -27.29 -26.21
N THR A 101 -20.72 -26.03 -26.59
CA THR A 101 -21.73 -25.62 -27.56
C THR A 101 -21.30 -25.76 -29.02
N ASP A 102 -19.99 -25.80 -29.29
CA ASP A 102 -19.40 -26.00 -30.62
C ASP A 102 -19.23 -27.49 -31.00
N LEU A 103 -19.67 -28.43 -30.17
CA LEU A 103 -19.62 -29.87 -30.49
C LEU A 103 -20.70 -30.23 -31.54
N PRO A 104 -20.36 -30.98 -32.59
CA PRO A 104 -21.32 -31.40 -33.61
C PRO A 104 -22.39 -32.34 -33.00
N PRO A 105 -23.62 -32.35 -33.56
CA PRO A 105 -24.79 -32.99 -32.96
C PRO A 105 -24.76 -34.54 -32.96
N ASP A 106 -23.68 -35.19 -33.38
CA ASP A 106 -23.61 -36.63 -33.63
C ASP A 106 -22.86 -37.45 -32.56
N ARG A 107 -22.54 -36.88 -31.40
CA ARG A 107 -21.94 -37.63 -30.28
C ARG A 107 -22.62 -37.32 -28.95
N ALA A 108 -23.75 -37.96 -28.71
CA ALA A 108 -24.34 -38.21 -27.39
C ALA A 108 -24.59 -39.72 -27.24
#